data_AF-A0A925TF89-F1
#
_entry.id   AF-A0A925TF89-F1
#
_cell.length_a   1.000
_cell.length_b   1.000
_cell.length_c   1.000
_cell.angle_alpha   90.00
_cell.angle_beta   90.00
_cell.angle_gamma   90.00
#
_symmetry.space_group_name_H-M   'P 1'
#
loop_
_entity.id
_entity.type
_entity.pdbx_description
1 polymer ?
#
loop_
_entity_poly.entity_id
_entity_poly.type
_entity_poly.pdbx_seq_one_letter_code
_entity_poly.pdbx_strand_id
1 'polypeptide(L)' 'HYFLEDKGQLVDIGSEHVEVTGLPALPEGTEIDRIDVIVRLRRA' A
#
# COMPACT_ATOMS: atom_id res chain seq x y z
N HIS A 1 2.27 4.06 -1.33
CA HIS A 1 2.70 5.43 -0.94
C HIS A 1 3.34 5.42 0.44
N TYR A 2 4.36 6.25 0.65
CA TYR A 2 4.83 6.63 1.99
C TYR A 2 3.95 7.74 2.53
N PHE A 3 3.47 7.58 3.76
CA PHE A 3 2.81 8.66 4.49
C PHE A 3 3.77 9.23 5.53
N LEU A 4 4.16 10.49 5.32
CA LEU A 4 4.99 11.26 6.24
C LEU A 4 4.09 11.97 7.25
N GLU A 5 3.93 11.37 8.43
CA GLU A 5 2.96 11.84 9.43
C GLU A 5 3.26 13.28 9.91
N ASP A 6 4.54 13.65 10.01
CA ASP A 6 4.97 14.98 10.44
C ASP A 6 4.64 16.10 9.44
N LYS A 7 4.43 15.74 8.16
CA LYS A 7 4.14 16.68 7.08
C LYS A 7 2.73 16.53 6.53
N GLY A 8 2.01 15.48 6.90
CA GLY A 8 0.68 15.16 6.34
C GLY A 8 0.72 14.90 4.84
N GLN A 9 1.82 14.33 4.32
CA GLN A 9 2.05 14.17 2.87
C GLN A 9 2.17 12.71 2.44
N LEU A 10 1.67 12.44 1.24
CA LEU A 10 1.89 11.18 0.53
C LEU A 10 3.00 11.36 -0.51
N VAL A 11 3.92 10.40 -0.53
CA VAL A 11 4.98 10.31 -1.53
C VAL A 11 4.87 8.95 -2.20
N ASP A 12 5.01 8.92 -3.53
CA ASP A 12 5.04 7.66 -4.27
C ASP A 12 6.26 6.85 -3.87
N ILE A 13 6.03 5.54 -3.74
CA ILE A 13 7.10 4.57 -3.51
C ILE A 13 7.50 4.07 -4.89
N GLY A 14 8.81 4.04 -5.18
CA GLY A 14 9.32 3.30 -6.32
C GLY A 14 8.83 1.85 -6.24
N SER A 15 7.94 1.47 -7.15
CA SER A 15 7.24 0.18 -7.09
C SER A 15 8.11 -0.99 -7.52
N GLU A 16 9.32 -0.74 -8.01
CA GLU A 16 10.21 -1.76 -8.57
C GLU A 16 10.71 -2.79 -7.54
N HIS A 17 10.49 -2.55 -6.25
CA HIS A 17 10.84 -3.47 -5.16
C HIS A 17 9.64 -3.88 -4.28
N VAL A 18 8.39 -3.62 -4.69
CA VAL A 18 7.19 -3.95 -3.90
C VAL A 18 6.52 -5.22 -4.43
N GLU A 19 6.55 -6.30 -3.65
CA GLU A 19 5.84 -7.54 -3.94
C GLU A 19 4.70 -7.76 -2.92
N VAL A 20 3.47 -7.98 -3.41
CA VAL A 20 2.32 -8.35 -2.59
C VAL A 20 2.04 -9.83 -2.78
N THR A 21 2.33 -10.65 -1.78
CA THR A 21 2.10 -12.10 -1.81
C THR A 21 1.03 -12.50 -0.80
N GLY A 22 0.33 -13.62 -1.06
CA GLY A 22 -0.60 -14.23 -0.10
C GLY A 22 -1.96 -13.54 0.04
N LEU A 23 -2.45 -12.87 -1.01
CA LEU A 23 -3.83 -12.40 -1.03
C LEU A 23 -4.81 -13.59 -0.89
N PRO A 24 -5.84 -13.50 -0.04
CA PRO A 24 -6.83 -14.56 0.10
C PRO A 24 -7.63 -14.72 -1.20
N ALA A 25 -8.26 -15.87 -1.37
CA ALA A 25 -9.20 -16.07 -2.47
C ALA A 25 -10.32 -15.02 -2.39
N LEU A 26 -10.66 -14.46 -3.55
CA LEU A 26 -11.76 -13.51 -3.65
C LEU A 26 -13.09 -14.22 -3.38
N PRO A 27 -14.02 -13.58 -2.66
CA PRO A 27 -15.40 -14.06 -2.56
C PRO A 27 -16.02 -14.29 -3.94
N GLU A 28 -16.99 -15.21 -4.03
CA GLU A 28 -17.68 -15.51 -5.30
C GLU A 28 -18.33 -14.26 -5.89
N GLY A 29 -18.17 -14.07 -7.20
CA GLY A 29 -18.75 -12.93 -7.93
C GLY A 29 -18.04 -11.60 -7.70
N THR A 30 -16.82 -11.60 -7.14
CA THR A 30 -16.04 -10.37 -6.89
C THR A 30 -14.76 -10.31 -7.71
N GLU A 31 -14.30 -9.09 -7.97
CA GLU A 31 -13.01 -8.80 -8.62
C GLU A 31 -12.23 -7.76 -7.81
N ILE A 32 -10.91 -7.69 -8.02
CA ILE A 32 -10.07 -6.66 -7.41
C ILE A 32 -10.18 -5.39 -8.23
N ASP A 33 -10.82 -4.36 -7.69
CA ASP A 33 -10.82 -3.01 -8.26
C ASP A 33 -9.48 -2.28 -8.02
N ARG A 34 -8.97 -2.32 -6.77
CA ARG A 34 -7.73 -1.64 -6.37
C ARG A 34 -7.09 -2.27 -5.14
N ILE A 35 -5.76 -2.16 -5.03
CA ILE A 35 -4.99 -2.40 -3.80
C ILE A 35 -4.17 -1.15 -3.48
N ASP A 36 -4.46 -0.51 -2.35
CA ASP A 36 -3.69 0.63 -1.84
C ASP A 36 -2.77 0.21 -0.71
N VAL A 37 -1.46 0.39 -0.89
CA VAL A 37 -0.45 0.12 0.14
C VAL A 37 0.06 1.44 0.71
N ILE A 38 -0.12 1.63 2.02
CA ILE A 38 0.37 2.81 2.76
C ILE A 38 1.37 2.37 3.81
N VAL A 39 2.59 2.87 3.71
CA VAL A 39 3.64 2.67 4.73
C VAL A 39 3.77 3.96 5.54
N ARG A 40 3.47 3.88 6.84
CA ARG A 40 3.57 5.02 7.78
C ARG A 40 4.95 5.06 8.41
N LEU A 41 5.59 6.22 8.36
CA LEU A 41 6.92 6.42 8.93
C LEU A 41 6.83 7.27 10.21
N ARG A 42 7.56 6.86 11.25
CA ARG A 42 7.79 7.65 12.46
C ARG A 42 9.30 7.83 12.68
N ARG A 43 9.70 8.96 13.28
CA ARG A 43 11.11 9.15 13.67
C ARG A 43 11.47 8.21 14.84
N ALA A 44 12.68 7.65 14.81
CA ALA A 44 13.24 6.83 15.87
C ALA A 44 13.96 7.70 16.91
#